data_AF-A0A8S4FWH9-F1
#
_entry.id   AF-A0A8S4FWH9-F1
#
_cell.length_a   1.000
_cell.length_b   1.000
_cell.length_c   1.000
_cell.angle_alpha   90.00
_cell.angle_beta   90.00
_cell.angle_gamma   90.00
#
_symmetry.space_group_name_H-M   'P 1'
#
loop_
_entity.id
_entity.type
_entity.pdbx_description
1 polymer ?
#
loop_
_entity_poly.entity_id
_entity_poly.type
_entity_poly.pdbx_seq_one_letter_code
_entity_poly.pdbx_strand_id
1 'polypeptide(L)'
;MFSCFVPKRFVSLGNYLKRMGKRNRNVNKFAQRKRDRKEQEKNPQEKPVDNRKHYADIVRENAAFEEYYKAQKIVPEEDWETFMKALRSNLPTAFRVTGSKGEAAALMKIVKSEYFNDILNMKIKVEDGEEEQEVKPVSLPWYPGGLAWQLSFSRTDIRRNEALYKLHNFLVAETAAGGVSRQEAVSMIPPVVLDVQPHHKTAAGGVSRQEAVSMIPPVVLDMQPHHKVC
;
A
#
# COMPACT_ATOMS: atom_id res chain seq x y z
N MET A 1 -35.85 -60.01 -0.10
CA MET A 1 -36.82 -60.29 -1.18
C MET A 1 -37.18 -58.98 -1.86
N PHE A 2 -37.00 -58.93 -3.19
CA PHE A 2 -37.73 -58.16 -4.22
C PHE A 2 -38.09 -56.69 -3.95
N SER A 3 -37.44 -55.74 -4.63
CA SER A 3 -37.88 -55.17 -5.92
C SER A 3 -39.25 -54.49 -5.87
N CYS A 4 -39.28 -53.16 -6.03
CA CYS A 4 -40.06 -52.61 -7.14
C CYS A 4 -39.50 -51.27 -7.62
N PHE A 5 -39.22 -51.25 -8.91
CA PHE A 5 -38.70 -50.16 -9.71
C PHE A 5 -39.85 -49.60 -10.58
N VAL A 6 -39.66 -48.39 -11.13
CA VAL A 6 -40.38 -47.75 -12.28
C VAL A 6 -41.64 -46.91 -11.93
N PRO A 7 -42.00 -45.82 -12.68
CA PRO A 7 -41.33 -45.11 -13.78
C PRO A 7 -41.08 -43.60 -13.58
N LYS A 8 -40.03 -43.12 -14.26
CA LYS A 8 -39.86 -41.73 -14.70
C LYS A 8 -41.04 -41.32 -15.59
N ARG A 9 -41.75 -40.23 -15.24
CA ARG A 9 -42.66 -39.54 -16.15
C ARG A 9 -41.89 -38.43 -16.87
N PHE A 10 -41.85 -38.54 -18.19
CA PHE A 10 -41.32 -37.58 -19.16
C PHE A 10 -41.67 -36.13 -18.78
N VAL A 11 -40.66 -35.30 -18.54
CA VAL A 11 -40.84 -33.85 -18.53
C VAL A 11 -40.90 -33.41 -20.00
N SER A 12 -42.09 -32.99 -20.42
CA SER A 12 -42.41 -32.46 -21.74
C SER A 12 -41.37 -31.45 -22.24
N LEU A 13 -41.02 -31.56 -23.54
CA LEU A 13 -40.19 -30.62 -24.32
C LEU A 13 -40.57 -29.14 -24.13
N GLY A 14 -41.81 -28.85 -23.70
CA GLY A 14 -42.30 -27.51 -23.42
C GLY A 14 -41.53 -26.77 -22.31
N ASN A 15 -40.94 -27.49 -21.35
CA ASN A 15 -40.17 -26.87 -20.27
C ASN A 15 -38.73 -26.53 -20.69
N TYR A 16 -38.18 -27.23 -21.68
CA TYR A 16 -36.84 -26.93 -22.21
C TYR A 16 -36.87 -25.72 -23.15
N LEU A 17 -37.93 -25.57 -23.94
CA LEU A 17 -38.14 -24.43 -24.84
C LEU A 17 -38.46 -23.11 -24.10
N LYS A 18 -39.05 -23.16 -22.89
CA LYS A 18 -39.22 -21.97 -22.03
C LYS A 18 -37.88 -21.43 -21.50
N ARG A 19 -36.82 -22.25 -21.48
CA ARG A 19 -35.49 -21.87 -20.98
C ARG A 19 -34.61 -21.19 -22.04
N MET A 20 -34.98 -21.29 -23.33
CA MET A 20 -34.22 -20.73 -24.45
C MET A 20 -35.08 -19.87 -25.37
N GLY A 21 -35.77 -18.88 -24.81
CA GLY A 21 -36.62 -17.99 -25.62
C GLY A 21 -37.00 -16.68 -24.94
N LYS A 22 -36.05 -15.74 -24.83
CA LYS A 22 -36.21 -14.27 -24.98
C LYS A 22 -34.93 -13.56 -24.54
N ARG A 23 -33.89 -13.65 -25.39
CA ARG A 23 -32.87 -12.61 -25.44
C ARG A 23 -33.48 -11.40 -26.16
N ASN A 24 -33.07 -10.22 -25.70
CA ASN A 24 -33.40 -8.88 -26.19
C ASN A 24 -34.70 -8.26 -25.65
N ARG A 25 -34.62 -7.79 -24.40
CA ARG A 25 -35.24 -6.51 -24.06
C ARG A 25 -34.09 -5.54 -23.82
N ASN A 26 -33.99 -4.50 -24.63
CA ASN A 26 -33.44 -3.22 -24.20
C ASN A 26 -34.28 -2.76 -23.01
N VAL A 27 -34.02 -3.32 -21.82
CA VAL A 27 -34.66 -2.87 -20.60
C VAL A 27 -34.04 -1.52 -20.31
N ASN A 28 -34.85 -0.48 -20.48
CA ASN A 28 -34.41 0.88 -20.25
C ASN A 28 -33.98 0.99 -18.79
N LYS A 29 -32.66 0.99 -18.52
CA LYS A 29 -32.07 0.89 -17.17
C LYS A 29 -32.62 1.95 -16.22
N PHE A 30 -33.04 3.10 -16.76
CA PHE A 30 -33.74 4.16 -16.04
C PHE A 30 -35.10 3.73 -15.46
N ALA A 31 -35.92 3.04 -16.26
CA ALA A 31 -37.24 2.57 -15.82
C ALA A 31 -37.16 1.41 -14.81
N GLN A 32 -36.04 0.70 -14.79
CA GLN A 32 -35.75 -0.32 -13.78
C GLN A 32 -35.30 0.35 -12.47
N ARG A 33 -34.32 1.26 -12.52
CA ARG A 33 -33.89 2.06 -11.36
C ARG A 33 -35.03 2.82 -10.67
N LYS A 34 -35.98 3.36 -11.43
CA LYS A 34 -37.16 4.05 -10.86
C LYS A 34 -38.11 3.11 -10.12
N ARG A 35 -38.23 1.86 -10.57
CA ARG A 35 -39.02 0.83 -9.88
C ARG A 35 -38.30 0.33 -8.64
N ASP A 36 -37.00 0.04 -8.76
CA ASP A 36 -36.16 -0.40 -7.63
C ASP A 36 -36.14 0.64 -6.51
N ARG A 37 -36.06 1.94 -6.85
CA ARG A 37 -36.16 3.04 -5.88
C ARG A 37 -37.53 3.09 -5.19
N LYS A 38 -38.61 2.90 -5.95
CA LYS A 38 -39.98 2.91 -5.42
C LYS A 38 -40.27 1.67 -4.56
N GLU A 39 -39.62 0.54 -4.84
CA GLU A 39 -39.64 -0.66 -4.00
C GLU A 39 -38.82 -0.47 -2.72
N GLN A 40 -37.64 0.15 -2.80
CA GLN A 40 -36.85 0.54 -1.62
C GLN A 40 -37.56 1.56 -0.73
N GLU A 41 -38.33 2.49 -1.30
CA GLU A 41 -39.17 3.45 -0.55
C GLU A 41 -40.35 2.77 0.14
N LYS A 42 -40.92 1.70 -0.45
CA LYS A 42 -42.02 0.92 0.13
C LYS A 42 -41.58 -0.07 1.20
N ASN A 43 -40.32 -0.53 1.13
CA ASN A 43 -39.75 -1.47 2.09
C ASN A 43 -38.36 -0.97 2.48
N PRO A 44 -38.27 -0.02 3.43
CA PRO A 44 -36.99 0.49 3.89
C PRO A 44 -36.21 -0.65 4.54
N GLN A 45 -35.23 -1.20 3.83
CA GLN A 45 -34.24 -2.04 4.49
C GLN A 45 -33.45 -1.13 5.43
N GLU A 46 -33.54 -1.39 6.74
CA GLU A 46 -32.65 -0.75 7.71
C GLU A 46 -31.22 -1.00 7.25
N LYS A 47 -30.49 0.08 6.99
CA LYS A 47 -29.05 -0.03 6.70
C LYS A 47 -28.43 -0.77 7.88
N PRO A 48 -27.66 -1.84 7.67
CA PRO A 48 -26.99 -2.52 8.77
C PRO A 48 -26.20 -1.47 9.55
N VAL A 49 -26.48 -1.37 10.85
CA VAL A 49 -25.82 -0.43 11.75
C VAL A 49 -24.32 -0.68 11.64
N ASP A 50 -23.55 0.35 11.27
CA ASP A 50 -22.10 0.25 11.19
C ASP A 50 -21.55 0.14 12.63
N ASN A 51 -21.45 -1.10 13.13
CA ASN A 51 -20.94 -1.42 14.46
C ASN A 51 -19.41 -1.28 14.56
N ARG A 52 -18.74 -0.63 13.60
CA ARG A 52 -17.31 -0.32 13.69
C ARG A 52 -17.10 0.70 14.81
N LYS A 53 -16.79 0.18 16.00
CA LYS A 53 -16.30 0.98 17.12
C LYS A 53 -15.03 1.70 16.67
N HIS A 54 -14.97 3.02 16.90
CA HIS A 54 -13.72 3.76 16.78
C HIS A 54 -12.72 3.11 17.73
N TYR A 55 -11.50 2.82 17.26
CA TYR A 55 -10.45 2.36 18.16
C TYR A 55 -10.22 3.43 19.23
N ALA A 56 -10.00 3.00 20.47
CA ALA A 56 -9.61 3.92 21.53
C ALA A 56 -8.27 4.57 21.16
N ASP A 57 -8.11 5.84 21.52
CA ASP A 57 -6.88 6.57 21.27
C ASP A 57 -5.70 5.87 21.94
N ILE A 58 -4.62 5.68 21.19
CA ILE A 58 -3.42 5.00 21.67
C ILE A 58 -2.71 5.97 22.63
N VAL A 59 -2.60 5.58 23.90
CA VAL A 59 -1.79 6.33 24.88
C VAL A 59 -0.32 6.21 24.47
N ARG A 60 0.29 7.33 24.04
CA ARG A 60 1.68 7.38 23.55
C ARG A 60 2.70 7.73 24.65
N GLU A 61 2.27 7.68 25.91
CA GLU A 61 3.07 8.04 27.07
C GLU A 61 3.32 6.82 27.95
N ASN A 62 4.58 6.65 28.38
CA ASN A 62 4.96 5.56 29.27
C ASN A 62 6.14 6.01 30.15
N ALA A 63 5.86 6.26 31.43
CA ALA A 63 6.85 6.73 32.39
C ALA A 63 8.05 5.77 32.55
N ALA A 64 7.80 4.46 32.59
CA ALA A 64 8.88 3.46 32.71
C ALA A 64 9.80 3.44 31.48
N PHE A 65 9.23 3.69 30.28
CA PHE A 65 10.02 3.84 29.07
C PHE A 65 10.89 5.10 29.13
N GLU A 66 10.30 6.24 29.52
CA GLU A 66 11.03 7.51 29.61
C GLU A 66 12.17 7.45 30.63
N GLU A 67 11.91 6.93 31.83
CA GLU A 67 12.95 6.76 32.86
C GLU A 67 14.09 5.85 32.38
N TYR A 68 13.77 4.72 31.75
CA TYR A 68 14.76 3.75 31.27
C TYR A 68 15.66 4.33 30.16
N TYR A 69 15.09 5.02 29.18
CA TYR A 69 15.87 5.59 28.08
C TYR A 69 16.59 6.88 28.48
N LYS A 70 16.05 7.65 29.43
CA LYS A 70 16.72 8.84 29.97
C LYS A 70 17.96 8.47 30.79
N ALA A 71 17.89 7.39 31.57
CA ALA A 71 19.02 6.88 32.35
C ALA A 71 20.22 6.44 31.48
N GLN A 72 19.97 6.01 30.24
CA GLN A 72 21.01 5.57 29.30
C GLN A 72 21.81 6.72 28.67
N LYS A 73 21.36 7.98 28.81
CA LYS A 73 22.06 9.17 28.29
C LYS A 73 22.37 9.06 26.79
N ILE A 74 21.43 8.51 26.02
CA ILE A 74 21.56 8.31 24.57
C ILE A 74 21.57 9.66 23.82
N VAL A 75 20.84 10.63 24.35
CA VAL A 75 20.78 12.01 23.84
C VAL A 75 21.09 13.00 24.97
N PRO A 76 21.63 14.18 24.65
CA PRO A 76 21.75 15.30 25.58
C PRO A 76 20.40 15.64 26.24
N GLU A 77 20.42 16.14 27.48
CA GLU A 77 19.19 16.46 28.23
C GLU A 77 18.35 17.56 27.55
N GLU A 78 19.01 18.50 26.89
CA GLU A 78 18.39 19.58 26.09
C GLU A 78 17.58 19.07 24.90
N ASP A 79 17.97 17.93 24.31
CA ASP A 79 17.30 17.34 23.14
C ASP A 79 16.24 16.29 23.54
N TRP A 80 16.12 15.96 24.82
CA TRP A 80 15.23 14.90 25.30
C TRP A 80 13.78 15.11 24.89
N GLU A 81 13.27 16.34 25.02
CA GLU A 81 11.89 16.67 24.65
C GLU A 81 11.66 16.50 23.14
N THR A 82 12.62 16.95 22.32
CA THR A 82 12.59 16.80 20.86
C THR A 82 12.61 15.33 20.45
N PHE A 83 13.47 14.54 21.09
CA PHE A 83 13.56 13.10 20.88
C PHE A 83 12.24 12.39 21.22
N MET A 84 11.67 12.65 22.39
CA MET A 84 10.39 12.05 22.79
C MET A 84 9.23 12.52 21.90
N LYS A 85 9.24 13.78 21.44
CA LYS A 85 8.28 14.29 20.45
C LYS A 85 8.38 13.52 19.14
N ALA A 86 9.59 13.23 18.66
CA ALA A 86 9.78 12.43 17.44
C ALA A 86 9.29 10.99 17.60
N LEU A 87 9.58 10.34 18.74
CA LEU A 87 9.08 8.98 19.03
C LEU A 87 7.54 8.92 19.11
N ARG A 88 6.91 9.98 19.62
CA ARG A 88 5.45 10.09 19.69
C ARG A 88 4.81 10.41 18.35
N SER A 89 5.56 10.82 17.34
CA SER A 89 5.03 11.16 16.02
C SER A 89 4.76 9.91 15.16
N ASN A 90 3.88 10.02 14.17
CA ASN A 90 3.62 8.92 13.24
C ASN A 90 4.81 8.74 12.30
N LEU A 91 5.22 7.48 12.08
CA LEU A 91 6.27 7.18 11.13
C LEU A 91 5.83 7.57 9.70
N PRO A 92 6.60 8.40 8.98
CA PRO A 92 6.34 8.69 7.58
C PRO A 92 6.42 7.44 6.71
N THR A 93 5.63 7.40 5.66
CA THR A 93 5.62 6.28 4.70
C THR A 93 6.83 6.40 3.78
N ALA A 94 7.59 5.32 3.62
CA ALA A 94 8.71 5.26 2.67
C ALA A 94 8.53 4.12 1.68
N PHE A 95 9.07 4.30 0.47
CA PHE A 95 9.11 3.29 -0.57
C PHE A 95 10.42 3.34 -1.35
N ARG A 96 10.81 2.19 -1.90
CA ARG A 96 11.94 2.04 -2.83
C ARG A 96 11.49 1.37 -4.12
N VAL A 97 12.12 1.71 -5.22
CA VAL A 97 11.92 1.07 -6.52
C VAL A 97 12.87 -0.13 -6.65
N THR A 98 12.32 -1.31 -6.95
CA THR A 98 13.03 -2.60 -6.96
C THR A 98 13.18 -3.22 -8.36
N GLY A 99 12.72 -2.53 -9.42
CA GLY A 99 12.81 -2.99 -10.80
C GLY A 99 14.25 -3.05 -11.36
N SER A 100 14.40 -3.63 -12.55
CA SER A 100 15.68 -3.61 -13.29
C SER A 100 16.12 -2.17 -13.61
N LYS A 101 17.41 -1.91 -13.88
CA LYS A 101 17.94 -0.53 -14.06
C LYS A 101 17.08 0.33 -15.02
N GLY A 102 16.62 -0.23 -16.14
CA GLY A 102 15.77 0.46 -17.11
C GLY A 102 14.33 0.69 -16.65
N GLU A 103 13.71 -0.33 -16.07
CA GLU A 103 12.34 -0.25 -15.54
C GLU A 103 12.26 0.68 -14.33
N ALA A 104 13.23 0.61 -13.43
CA ALA A 104 13.31 1.45 -12.25
C ALA A 104 13.42 2.94 -12.61
N ALA A 105 14.24 3.27 -13.61
CA ALA A 105 14.38 4.63 -14.10
C ALA A 105 13.09 5.14 -14.77
N ALA A 106 12.44 4.31 -15.59
CA ALA A 106 11.17 4.65 -16.22
C ALA A 106 10.05 4.86 -15.18
N LEU A 107 9.96 3.98 -14.18
CA LEU A 107 9.00 4.07 -13.10
C LEU A 107 9.22 5.33 -12.27
N MET A 108 10.47 5.61 -11.91
CA MET A 108 10.82 6.83 -11.17
C MET A 108 10.51 8.10 -11.97
N LYS A 109 10.67 8.07 -13.30
CA LYS A 109 10.29 9.18 -14.17
C LYS A 109 8.79 9.45 -14.11
N ILE A 110 7.96 8.41 -14.22
CA ILE A 110 6.50 8.50 -14.13
C ILE A 110 6.08 9.07 -12.77
N VAL A 111 6.65 8.54 -11.68
CA VAL A 111 6.36 9.03 -10.31
C VAL A 111 6.64 10.53 -10.18
N LYS A 112 7.81 10.98 -10.65
CA LYS A 112 8.20 12.39 -10.59
C LYS A 112 7.36 13.28 -11.50
N SER A 113 7.03 12.83 -12.72
CA SER A 113 6.33 13.67 -13.70
C SER A 113 4.83 13.74 -13.47
N GLU A 114 4.19 12.62 -13.16
CA GLU A 114 2.72 12.56 -13.09
C GLU A 114 2.21 12.80 -11.68
N TYR A 115 2.90 12.29 -10.66
CA TYR A 115 2.37 12.32 -9.29
C TYR A 115 2.99 13.42 -8.44
N PHE A 116 4.32 13.60 -8.49
CA PHE A 116 4.96 14.61 -7.64
C PHE A 116 4.60 16.03 -8.06
N ASN A 117 4.46 16.31 -9.36
CA ASN A 117 4.04 17.63 -9.82
C ASN A 117 2.69 18.06 -9.22
N ASP A 118 1.74 17.12 -9.11
CA ASP A 118 0.43 17.37 -8.51
C ASP A 118 0.52 17.56 -6.99
N ILE A 119 1.55 17.01 -6.33
CA ILE A 119 1.72 17.02 -4.87
C ILE A 119 2.56 18.20 -4.37
N LEU A 120 3.54 18.66 -5.15
CA LEU A 120 4.52 19.66 -4.71
C LEU A 120 3.92 21.00 -4.27
N ASN A 121 2.70 21.32 -4.70
CA ASN A 121 1.98 22.56 -4.33
C ASN A 121 0.85 22.33 -3.32
N MET A 122 0.72 21.12 -2.76
CA MET A 122 -0.39 20.79 -1.87
C MET A 122 -0.06 21.10 -0.42
N LYS A 123 -0.98 21.82 0.22
CA LYS A 123 -0.99 22.08 1.66
C LYS A 123 -2.00 21.17 2.33
N ILE A 124 -1.59 20.52 3.41
CA ILE A 124 -2.43 19.59 4.16
C ILE A 124 -2.50 20.05 5.62
N LYS A 125 -3.70 20.02 6.19
CA LYS A 125 -3.93 20.30 7.60
C LYS A 125 -3.48 19.11 8.44
N VAL A 126 -2.53 19.34 9.35
CA VAL A 126 -2.03 18.31 10.27
C VAL A 126 -3.13 17.93 11.27
N GLU A 127 -3.28 16.65 11.60
CA GLU A 127 -4.32 16.17 12.55
C GLU A 127 -4.17 16.76 13.96
N ASP A 128 -2.96 17.21 14.35
CA ASP A 128 -2.63 17.72 15.69
C ASP A 128 -2.35 19.24 15.74
N GLY A 129 -2.70 20.01 14.70
CA GLY A 129 -2.49 21.48 14.70
C GLY A 129 -3.27 22.23 13.63
N GLU A 130 -3.57 23.51 13.87
CA GLU A 130 -4.24 24.40 12.90
C GLU A 130 -3.34 24.78 11.70
N GLU A 131 -2.08 24.37 11.73
CA GLU A 131 -1.09 24.74 10.72
C GLU A 131 -1.14 23.83 9.49
N GLU A 132 -1.19 24.45 8.32
CA GLU A 132 -1.07 23.78 7.03
C GLU A 132 0.41 23.50 6.74
N GLN A 133 0.80 22.23 6.70
CA GLN A 133 2.14 21.82 6.26
C GLN A 133 2.15 21.51 4.76
N GLU A 134 3.23 21.95 4.10
CA GLU A 134 3.50 21.59 2.72
C GLU A 134 3.97 20.13 2.66
N VAL A 135 3.20 19.28 1.99
CA VAL A 135 3.57 17.86 1.83
C VAL A 135 4.48 17.73 0.62
N LYS A 136 5.78 17.59 0.89
CA LYS A 136 6.79 17.41 -0.15
C LYS A 136 7.35 15.99 -0.08
N PRO A 137 7.36 15.26 -1.21
CA PRO A 137 8.15 14.04 -1.32
C PRO A 137 9.62 14.33 -1.04
N VAL A 138 10.21 13.59 -0.10
CA VAL A 138 11.62 13.73 0.28
C VAL A 138 12.40 12.56 -0.33
N SER A 139 13.39 12.87 -1.17
CA SER A 139 14.35 11.88 -1.65
C SER A 139 15.28 11.47 -0.51
N LEU A 140 15.54 10.18 -0.35
CA LEU A 140 16.52 9.68 0.64
C LEU A 140 17.93 9.75 0.03
N PRO A 141 18.80 10.71 0.42
CA PRO A 141 20.06 10.97 -0.28
C PRO A 141 21.10 9.86 -0.11
N TRP A 142 21.02 9.12 0.99
CA TRP A 142 21.91 8.00 1.30
C TRP A 142 21.53 6.72 0.52
N TYR A 143 20.36 6.66 -0.11
CA TYR A 143 19.96 5.49 -0.89
C TYR A 143 20.48 5.62 -2.34
N PRO A 144 21.17 4.60 -2.87
CA PRO A 144 21.82 4.70 -4.17
C PRO A 144 20.81 4.88 -5.32
N GLY A 145 21.19 5.68 -6.32
CA GLY A 145 20.40 5.90 -7.54
C GLY A 145 19.15 6.77 -7.37
N GLY A 146 18.90 7.37 -6.20
CA GLY A 146 17.74 8.23 -5.97
C GLY A 146 16.40 7.48 -6.13
N LEU A 147 16.41 6.17 -5.87
CA LEU A 147 15.29 5.26 -6.07
C LEU A 147 14.40 5.10 -4.84
N ALA A 148 14.74 5.74 -3.71
CA ALA A 148 13.97 5.68 -2.48
C ALA A 148 13.49 7.06 -2.04
N TRP A 149 12.22 7.11 -1.65
CA TRP A 149 11.49 8.33 -1.35
C TRP A 149 10.62 8.15 -0.11
N GLN A 150 10.41 9.26 0.58
CA GLN A 150 9.63 9.36 1.80
C GLN A 150 8.48 10.35 1.61
N LEU A 151 7.32 9.99 2.13
CA LEU A 151 6.06 10.69 2.01
C LEU A 151 5.40 10.77 3.40
N SER A 152 5.09 11.99 3.84
CA SER A 152 4.43 12.25 5.13
C SER A 152 2.98 12.67 4.90
N PHE A 153 2.07 11.70 4.83
CA PHE A 153 0.62 11.94 4.81
C PHE A 153 -0.12 10.90 5.65
N SER A 154 -1.23 11.30 6.26
CA SER A 154 -2.11 10.44 7.05
C SER A 154 -3.12 9.69 6.16
N ARG A 155 -3.80 8.69 6.73
CA ARG A 155 -4.92 8.01 6.06
C ARG A 155 -6.08 8.97 5.76
N THR A 156 -6.26 9.97 6.61
CA THR A 156 -7.29 11.00 6.43
C THR A 156 -6.97 11.86 5.21
N ASP A 157 -5.69 12.18 5.00
CA ASP A 157 -5.22 13.00 3.87
C ASP A 157 -5.40 12.28 2.54
N ILE A 158 -5.05 10.99 2.50
CA ILE A 158 -5.27 10.14 1.32
C ILE A 158 -6.75 10.10 0.93
N ARG A 159 -7.67 10.13 1.90
CA ARG A 159 -9.12 10.10 1.63
C ARG A 159 -9.69 11.44 1.20
N ARG A 160 -9.10 12.55 1.67
CA ARG A 160 -9.55 13.92 1.36
C ARG A 160 -9.05 14.40 0.01
N ASN A 161 -7.89 13.91 -0.43
CA ASN A 161 -7.20 14.42 -1.61
C ASN A 161 -7.11 13.39 -2.73
N GLU A 162 -7.68 13.71 -3.90
CA GLU A 162 -7.69 12.82 -5.05
C GLU A 162 -6.29 12.51 -5.60
N ALA A 163 -5.37 13.48 -5.60
CA ALA A 163 -4.01 13.28 -6.09
C ALA A 163 -3.21 12.32 -5.20
N LEU A 164 -3.35 12.44 -3.87
CA LEU A 164 -2.76 11.47 -2.92
C LEU A 164 -3.38 10.09 -3.04
N TYR A 165 -4.70 10.02 -3.26
CA TYR A 165 -5.38 8.76 -3.49
C TYR A 165 -4.88 8.05 -4.76
N LYS A 166 -4.68 8.80 -5.85
CA LYS A 166 -4.10 8.28 -7.10
C LYS A 166 -2.68 7.76 -6.89
N LEU A 167 -1.81 8.54 -6.24
CA LEU A 167 -0.44 8.10 -5.92
C LEU A 167 -0.46 6.85 -5.03
N HIS A 168 -1.28 6.83 -3.98
CA HIS A 168 -1.38 5.68 -3.09
C HIS A 168 -1.80 4.41 -3.86
N ASN A 169 -2.82 4.49 -4.71
CA ASN A 169 -3.27 3.34 -5.50
C ASN A 169 -2.23 2.89 -6.51
N PHE A 170 -1.52 3.83 -7.14
CA PHE A 170 -0.38 3.52 -7.99
C PHE A 170 0.70 2.75 -7.23
N LEU A 171 1.13 3.25 -6.06
CA LEU A 171 2.13 2.56 -5.22
C LEU A 171 1.66 1.18 -4.77
N VAL A 172 0.36 1.01 -4.47
CA VAL A 172 -0.22 -0.31 -4.14
C VAL A 172 -0.14 -1.25 -5.33
N ALA A 173 -0.52 -0.79 -6.53
CA ALA A 173 -0.48 -1.59 -7.75
C ALA A 173 0.96 -2.00 -8.11
N GLU A 174 1.90 -1.06 -8.05
CA GLU A 174 3.32 -1.32 -8.31
C GLU A 174 3.96 -2.22 -7.26
N THR A 175 3.50 -2.17 -6.01
CA THR A 175 3.92 -3.12 -4.98
C THR A 175 3.44 -4.54 -5.32
N ALA A 176 2.21 -4.68 -5.83
CA ALA A 176 1.69 -5.98 -6.26
C ALA A 176 2.40 -6.51 -7.52
N ALA A 177 2.84 -5.61 -8.40
CA ALA A 177 3.64 -5.95 -9.59
C ALA A 177 5.12 -6.24 -9.27
N GLY A 178 5.60 -5.86 -8.08
CA GLY A 178 7.01 -6.01 -7.66
C GLY A 178 7.96 -4.91 -8.15
N GLY A 179 7.43 -3.85 -8.78
CA GLY A 179 8.21 -2.67 -9.20
C GLY A 179 8.59 -1.77 -8.04
N VAL A 180 7.80 -1.78 -6.96
CA VAL A 180 8.01 -0.98 -5.75
C VAL A 180 7.95 -1.87 -4.50
N SER A 181 8.73 -1.51 -3.48
CA SER A 181 8.62 -2.07 -2.14
C SER A 181 8.36 -0.94 -1.14
N ARG A 182 7.29 -1.07 -0.35
CA ARG A 182 7.00 -0.18 0.78
C ARG A 182 7.72 -0.71 2.01
N GLN A 183 8.74 0.02 2.47
CA GLN A 183 9.60 -0.41 3.57
C GLN A 183 10.01 0.81 4.40
N GLU A 184 10.17 0.63 5.70
CA GLU A 184 10.68 1.68 6.58
C GLU A 184 12.08 2.13 6.15
N ALA A 185 12.33 3.45 6.23
CA ALA A 185 13.60 4.05 5.85
C ALA A 185 14.80 3.42 6.57
N VAL A 186 14.68 3.22 7.89
CA VAL A 186 15.74 2.65 8.72
C VAL A 186 16.03 1.18 8.39
N SER A 187 15.02 0.43 7.92
CA SER A 187 15.18 -0.97 7.50
C SER A 187 15.90 -1.12 6.15
N MET A 188 16.00 -0.04 5.37
CA MET A 188 16.76 -0.02 4.12
C MET A 188 18.25 0.25 4.32
N ILE A 189 18.68 0.73 5.50
CA ILE A 189 20.09 1.06 5.79
C ILE A 189 20.99 -0.19 5.86
N PRO A 190 20.64 -1.26 6.63
CA PRO A 190 21.55 -2.39 6.80
C PRO A 190 21.98 -3.03 5.47
N PRO A 191 21.08 -3.28 4.50
CA PRO A 191 21.49 -3.83 3.21
C PRO A 191 22.42 -2.92 2.40
N VAL A 192 22.25 -1.61 2.50
CA VAL A 192 23.10 -0.63 1.80
C VAL A 192 24.49 -0.58 2.42
N VAL A 193 24.59 -0.65 3.75
CA VAL A 193 25.88 -0.63 4.47
C VAL A 193 26.62 -1.96 4.36
N LEU A 194 25.89 -3.08 4.28
CA LEU A 194 26.50 -4.42 4.14
C LEU A 194 27.14 -4.66 2.77
N ASP A 195 26.78 -3.89 1.75
CA ASP A 195 27.31 -3.94 0.37
C ASP A 195 27.55 -5.38 -0.13
N VAL A 196 26.47 -6.17 -0.15
CA VAL A 196 26.53 -7.59 -0.48
C VAL A 196 26.83 -7.76 -1.97
N GLN A 197 28.00 -8.32 -2.28
CA GLN A 197 28.42 -8.62 -3.64
C GLN A 197 27.92 -9.99 -4.11
N PRO A 198 27.78 -10.25 -5.43
CA PRO A 198 27.21 -11.50 -5.96
C PRO A 198 27.92 -12.79 -5.52
N HIS A 199 29.20 -12.70 -5.14
CA HIS A 199 30.01 -13.83 -4.68
C HIS A 199 29.94 -14.05 -3.15
N HIS A 200 29.28 -13.15 -2.41
CA HIS A 200 29.05 -13.30 -0.97
C HIS A 200 27.94 -14.32 -0.71
N LYS A 201 28.15 -15.19 0.28
CA LYS A 201 27.11 -16.09 0.78
C LYS A 201 26.40 -15.42 1.93
N THR A 202 25.15 -15.02 1.71
CA THR A 202 24.30 -14.45 2.76
C THR A 202 23.26 -15.47 3.21
N ALA A 203 23.09 -15.60 4.53
CA ALA A 203 21.98 -16.33 5.12
C ALA A 203 20.95 -15.30 5.61
N ALA A 204 19.79 -15.23 4.96
CA ALA A 204 18.70 -14.40 5.44
C ALA A 204 18.01 -15.11 6.62
N GLY A 205 18.51 -14.88 7.83
CA GLY A 205 17.84 -15.30 9.06
C GLY A 205 16.62 -14.41 9.31
N GLY A 206 15.41 -14.97 9.20
CA GLY A 206 14.16 -14.32 9.64
C GLY A 206 13.52 -13.34 8.65
N VAL A 207 14.10 -13.13 7.47
CA VAL A 207 13.58 -12.25 6.40
C VAL A 207 13.16 -13.13 5.22
N SER A 208 12.01 -12.85 4.59
CA SER A 208 11.53 -13.65 3.47
C SER A 208 12.56 -13.64 2.32
N ARG A 209 12.72 -14.76 1.58
CA ARG A 209 13.68 -14.84 0.46
C ARG A 209 13.49 -13.71 -0.56
N GLN A 210 12.27 -13.22 -0.74
CA GLN A 210 11.95 -12.10 -1.63
C GLN A 210 12.46 -10.76 -1.08
N GLU A 211 12.34 -10.52 0.22
CA GLU A 211 12.92 -9.35 0.88
C GLU A 211 14.45 -9.36 0.80
N ALA A 212 15.10 -10.50 1.06
CA ALA A 212 16.56 -10.61 0.97
C ALA A 212 17.10 -10.37 -0.44
N VAL A 213 16.39 -10.81 -1.49
CA VAL A 213 16.76 -10.55 -2.89
C VAL A 213 16.47 -9.09 -3.28
N SER A 214 15.38 -8.49 -2.79
CA SER A 214 15.05 -7.08 -3.02
C SER A 214 15.90 -6.10 -2.19
N MET A 215 16.57 -6.60 -1.14
CA MET A 215 17.46 -5.85 -0.27
C MET A 215 18.78 -5.48 -0.96
N ILE A 216 19.13 -6.17 -2.05
CA ILE A 216 20.26 -5.80 -2.88
C ILE A 216 19.83 -4.58 -3.72
N PRO A 217 20.41 -3.39 -3.51
CA PRO A 217 20.07 -2.25 -4.34
C PRO A 217 20.38 -2.59 -5.81
N PRO A 218 19.52 -2.22 -6.78
CA PRO A 218 19.67 -2.60 -8.18
C PRO A 218 20.98 -2.11 -8.83
N VAL A 219 21.72 -1.22 -8.15
CA VAL A 219 23.05 -0.74 -8.54
C VAL A 219 24.12 -1.85 -8.41
N VAL A 220 23.93 -2.85 -7.55
CA VAL A 220 24.92 -3.92 -7.28
C VAL A 220 24.84 -5.09 -8.27
N LEU A 221 23.82 -5.11 -9.15
CA LEU A 221 23.80 -5.98 -10.32
C LEU A 221 24.60 -5.35 -11.46
N ASP A 222 25.91 -5.17 -11.25
CA ASP A 222 26.86 -5.13 -12.35
C ASP A 222 27.10 -6.58 -12.79
N MET A 223 26.27 -7.03 -13.73
CA MET A 223 26.74 -8.05 -14.67
C MET A 223 27.84 -7.38 -15.50
N GLN A 224 29.09 -7.45 -15.06
CA GLN A 224 30.21 -7.27 -15.97
C GLN A 224 30.20 -8.47 -16.93
N PRO A 225 29.89 -8.31 -18.22
CA PRO A 225 30.30 -9.32 -19.18
C PRO A 225 31.82 -9.16 -19.37
N HIS A 226 32.50 -10.26 -19.65
CA HIS A 226 33.92 -10.35 -20.04
C HIS A 226 34.93 -10.60 -18.91
N HIS A 227 34.96 -11.85 -18.46
CA HIS A 227 36.21 -12.61 -18.52
C HIS A 227 35.91 -13.99 -19.11
N LYS A 228 36.08 -14.11 -20.43
CA LYS A 228 36.37 -15.41 -21.03
C LYS A 228 37.81 -15.74 -20.63
N VAL A 229 37.98 -16.69 -19.73
CA VAL A 229 39.22 -17.44 -19.62
C VAL A 229 38.98 -18.77 -20.33
N CYS A 230 39.46 -18.82 -21.57
CA CYS A 230 39.95 -19.95 -22.37
C CYS A 230 40.02 -19.46 -23.83
#